data_AF-A0AAU4ES66-F1
#
_entry.id   AF-A0AAU4ES66-F1
#
_cell.length_a   1.000
_cell.length_b   1.000
_cell.length_c   1.000
_cell.angle_alpha   90.00
_cell.angle_beta   90.00
_cell.angle_gamma   90.00
#
_symmetry.space_group_name_H-M   'P 1'
#
loop_
_entity.id
_entity.type
_entity.pdbx_description
1 polymer ?
#
loop_
_entity_poly.entity_id
_entity_poly.type
_entity_poly.pdbx_seq_one_letter_code
_entity_poly.pdbx_strand_id
1 'polypeptide(L)' 'MNSVQHATSPVLTREFTRRAAGAWIRAADAGLIDAAELTWLLGHLTGDPCARTGAEVDG' A
#
# COMPACT_ATOMS: atom_id res chain seq x y z
N MET A 1 -18.90 -20.39 20.72
CA MET A 1 -17.75 -20.24 19.80
C MET A 1 -17.78 -18.81 19.28
N ASN A 2 -16.86 -17.98 19.78
CA ASN A 2 -16.79 -16.55 19.43
C ASN A 2 -16.22 -16.45 18.01
N SER A 3 -17.03 -16.04 17.04
CA SER A 3 -16.57 -15.77 15.68
C SER A 3 -15.65 -14.56 15.75
N VAL A 4 -14.34 -14.80 15.64
CA VAL A 4 -13.34 -13.75 15.49
C VAL A 4 -13.67 -13.06 14.17
N GLN A 5 -14.33 -11.90 14.26
CA GLN A 5 -14.64 -11.09 13.10
C GLN A 5 -13.30 -10.76 12.44
N HIS A 6 -13.09 -11.28 11.23
CA HIS A 6 -11.95 -10.97 10.36
C HIS A 6 -12.14 -9.55 9.80
N ALA A 7 -12.32 -8.58 10.70
CA ALA A 7 -12.56 -7.18 10.39
C ALA A 7 -11.27 -6.40 10.63
N THR A 8 -10.21 -6.76 9.92
CA THR A 8 -8.96 -6.01 9.93
C THR A 8 -8.35 -6.00 8.53
N SER A 9 -9.16 -5.65 7.52
CA SER A 9 -8.55 -4.83 6.46
C SER A 9 -8.25 -3.49 7.11
N PRO A 10 -6.96 -3.13 7.33
CA PRO A 10 -6.64 -1.85 7.93
C PRO A 10 -7.26 -0.80 7.01
N VAL A 11 -8.16 0.01 7.56
CA VAL A 11 -8.62 1.20 6.86
C VAL A 11 -7.36 2.02 6.60
N LEU A 12 -6.93 2.07 5.33
CA LEU A 12 -5.84 2.92 4.89
C LEU A 12 -6.32 4.37 4.99
N THR A 13 -6.27 4.90 6.21
CA THR A 13 -6.62 6.29 6.46
C THR A 13 -5.59 7.17 5.76
N ARG A 14 -6.01 8.37 5.35
CA ARG A 14 -5.10 9.37 4.78
C ARG A 14 -3.89 9.64 5.68
N GLU A 15 -4.08 9.54 6.99
CA GLU A 15 -3.01 9.67 7.97
C GLU A 15 -2.05 8.48 7.96
N PHE A 16 -2.56 7.24 7.87
CA PHE A 16 -1.74 6.05 7.68
C PHE A 16 -0.90 6.16 6.41
N THR A 17 -1.52 6.49 5.27
CA THR A 17 -0.83 6.64 3.98
C THR A 17 0.29 7.67 4.08
N ARG A 18 0.05 8.81 4.74
CA ARG A 18 1.08 9.84 4.96
C ARG A 18 2.25 9.31 5.79
N ARG A 19 1.97 8.59 6.88
CA ARG A 19 3.01 8.03 7.76
C ARG A 19 3.82 6.94 7.07
N ALA A 20 3.16 6.04 6.33
CA ALA A 20 3.80 4.99 5.56
C ALA A 20 4.72 5.56 4.47
N ALA A 21 4.23 6.51 3.67
CA ALA A 21 5.04 7.19 2.68
C ALA A 21 6.28 7.87 3.30
N GLY A 22 6.10 8.56 4.43
CA GLY A 22 7.21 9.19 5.14
C GLY A 22 8.25 8.20 5.68
N ALA A 23 7.81 7.03 6.15
CA ALA A 23 8.72 5.97 6.62
C ALA A 23 9.55 5.39 5.47
N TRP A 24 8.93 5.14 4.32
CA TRP A 24 9.64 4.58 3.16
C TRP A 24 10.61 5.57 2.53
N ILE A 25 10.28 6.87 2.48
CA ILE A 25 11.24 7.90 2.03
C ILE A 25 12.49 7.88 2.92
N ARG A 26 12.33 7.78 4.24
CA ARG A 26 13.47 7.68 5.17
C ARG A 26 14.27 6.38 4.99
N ALA A 27 13.59 5.28 4.69
CA ALA A 27 14.26 4.01 4.41
C ALA A 27 15.12 4.11 3.14
N ALA A 28 14.63 4.78 2.10
CA ALA A 28 15.39 5.01 0.87
C ALA A 28 16.59 5.95 1.10
N ASP A 29 16.41 7.03 1.87
CA ASP A 29 17.49 7.95 2.25
C ASP A 29 18.59 7.23 3.05
N ALA A 30 18.20 6.29 3.91
CA ALA A 30 19.12 5.42 4.64
C ALA A 30 19.75 4.30 3.78
N GLY A 31 19.38 4.18 2.50
CA GLY A 31 19.87 3.14 1.60
C GLY A 31 19.36 1.73 1.90
N LEU A 32 18.28 1.60 2.69
CA LEU A 32 17.67 0.30 3.02
C LEU A 32 16.85 -0.27 1.86
N ILE A 33 16.33 0.59 1.00
CA ILE A 33 15.57 0.25 -0.19
C ILE A 33 16.06 1.13 -1.35
N ASP A 34 15.97 0.63 -2.58
CA ASP A 34 16.32 1.40 -3.76
C ASP A 34 15.15 2.25 -4.28
N ALA A 35 15.46 3.14 -5.24
CA ALA A 35 14.48 4.06 -5.81
C ALA A 35 13.34 3.36 -6.57
N ALA A 36 13.60 2.19 -7.16
CA ALA A 36 12.56 1.43 -7.86
C ALA A 36 11.61 0.79 -6.85
N GLU A 37 12.14 0.22 -5.78
CA GLU A 37 11.34 -0.31 -4.67
C GLU A 37 10.50 0.78 -3.98
N LEU A 38 11.08 1.96 -3.71
CA LEU A 38 10.34 3.10 -3.17
C LEU A 38 9.17 3.51 -4.10
N THR A 39 9.42 3.57 -5.41
CA THR A 39 8.40 3.95 -6.40
C THR A 39 7.26 2.93 -6.42
N TRP A 40 7.58 1.64 -6.37
CA TRP A 40 6.60 0.56 -6.31
C TRP A 40 5.75 0.65 -5.04
N LEU A 41 6.39 0.85 -3.88
CA LEU A 41 5.73 0.98 -2.59
C LEU A 41 4.75 2.16 -2.58
N LEU A 42 5.19 3.35 -2.99
CA LEU A 42 4.35 4.56 -3.05
C LEU A 42 3.18 4.41 -4.04
N GLY A 43 3.40 3.72 -5.16
CA GLY A 43 2.33 3.35 -6.09
C GLY A 43 1.30 2.42 -5.46
N HIS A 44 1.73 1.48 -4.62
CA HIS A 44 0.82 0.56 -3.92
C HIS A 44 0.00 1.22 -2.81
N LEU A 45 0.50 2.32 -2.22
CA LEU A 45 -0.25 3.11 -1.24
C LEU A 45 -1.38 3.96 -1.85
N THR A 46 -1.23 4.33 -3.11
CA THR A 46 -2.17 5.20 -3.85
C THR A 46 -3.09 4.41 -4.77
N GLY A 47 -2.69 3.19 -5.11
CA GLY A 47 -3.52 2.22 -5.83
C GLY A 47 -4.69 1.79 -4.97
N ASP A 48 -5.86 2.35 -5.26
CA ASP A 48 -7.13 1.73 -4.92
C ASP A 48 -7.07 0.25 -5.37
N PRO A 49 -7.33 -0.73 -4.51
CA PRO A 49 -7.33 -2.14 -4.92
C PRO A 49 -8.35 -2.41 -6.04
N CYS A 50 -9.30 -1.49 -6.28
CA CYS A 50 -10.24 -1.55 -7.40
C CYS A 50 -9.58 -1.42 -8.79
N ALA A 51 -8.44 -0.73 -8.91
CA ALA A 51 -7.79 -0.51 -10.22
C ALA A 51 -7.09 -1.77 -10.79
N ARG A 52 -6.97 -2.86 -10.00
CA ARG A 52 -6.33 -4.11 -10.44
C ARG A 52 -7.32 -5.20 -10.90
N THR A 53 -8.63 -5.03 -10.67
CA THR A 53 -9.69 -5.96 -11.12
C THR A 53 -10.57 -5.35 -12.22
N GLY A 54 -9.94 -4.73 -13.21
CA GLY A 54 -10.65 -4.14 -14.36
C GLY A 54 -9.99 -4.37 -15.72
N ALA A 55 -8.89 -5.14 -15.78
CA ALA A 55 -8.13 -5.36 -17.01
C ALA A 55 -7.97 -6.85 -17.38
N GLU A 56 -8.91 -7.70 -16.97
CA GLU A 56 -8.93 -9.12 -17.34
C GLU A 56 -10.33 -9.62 -17.76
N VAL A 57 -11.07 -8.87 -18.58
CA VAL A 57 -12.12 -9.43 -19.44
C VAL A 57 -12.32 -8.53 -20.66
N ASP A 58 -11.65 -8.87 -21.78
CA ASP A 58 -12.18 -8.87 -23.16
C ASP A 58 -11.01 -8.81 -24.16
N GLY A 59 -10.93 -9.84 -25.00
CA GLY A 59 -9.87 -10.06 -26.00
C GLY A 59 -9.65 -11.54 -26.29
#